data_AF-A0A7C3TC55-F1
#
_entry.id   AF-A0A7C3TC55-F1
#
_cell.length_a   1.000
_cell.length_b   1.000
_cell.length_c   1.000
_cell.angle_alpha   90.00
_cell.angle_beta   90.00
_cell.angle_gamma   90.00
#
_symmetry.space_group_name_H-M   'P 1'
#
loop_
_entity.id
_entity.type
_entity.pdbx_description
1 polymer ?
#
loop_
_entity_poly.entity_id
_entity_poly.type
_entity_poly.pdbx_seq_one_letter_code
_entity_poly.pdbx_strand_id
1 'polypeptide(L)'
;MNRSRQMLTSIAREHLGIATLETRHSDSLDFHDVAVWQVEAALIAALDAGRNTASQPPHQRTEGPVRFDAYEIQPCRRYLDMDEPQVSFVEPCEPSEADFWTLYGHIPGEGVQAIGDFDTRQHAEEVFARITGRSYIEPSHNSRRGRP
;
A
#
# COMPACT_ATOMS: atom_id res chain seq x y z
N MET A 1 14.55 11.88 -10.42
CA MET A 1 13.37 12.40 -9.69
C MET A 1 12.19 11.46 -9.95
N ASN A 2 11.58 10.87 -8.91
CA ASN A 2 10.51 9.89 -9.09
C ASN A 2 9.21 10.56 -9.60
N ARG A 3 8.43 9.88 -10.44
CA ARG A 3 7.21 10.38 -11.09
C ARG A 3 6.22 11.00 -10.10
N SER A 4 6.03 10.36 -8.94
CA SER A 4 5.17 10.87 -7.87
C SER A 4 5.61 12.25 -7.37
N ARG A 5 6.93 12.49 -7.26
CA ARG A 5 7.47 13.79 -6.86
C ARG A 5 7.19 14.87 -7.91
N GLN A 6 7.32 14.54 -9.19
CA GLN A 6 7.00 15.48 -10.28
C GLN A 6 5.52 15.90 -10.27
N MET A 7 4.63 14.93 -10.04
CA MET A 7 3.19 15.14 -9.96
C MET A 7 2.81 16.01 -8.75
N LEU A 8 3.35 15.70 -7.57
CA LEU A 8 3.16 16.52 -6.37
C LEU A 8 3.69 17.95 -6.54
N THR A 9 4.86 18.12 -7.17
CA THR A 9 5.39 19.45 -7.48
C THR A 9 4.49 20.23 -8.44
N SER A 10 3.85 19.57 -9.41
CA SER A 10 2.87 20.22 -10.30
C SER A 10 1.65 20.70 -9.53
N ILE A 11 1.08 19.85 -8.66
CA ILE A 11 -0.08 20.17 -7.81
C ILE A 11 0.23 21.33 -6.87
N ALA A 12 1.40 21.30 -6.21
CA ALA A 12 1.85 22.37 -5.32
C ALA A 12 1.99 23.71 -6.06
N ARG A 13 2.51 23.69 -7.30
CA ARG A 13 2.62 24.90 -8.13
C ARG A 13 1.25 25.46 -8.52
N GLU A 14 0.34 24.58 -8.93
CA GLU A 14 -0.97 24.97 -9.44
C GLU A 14 -1.92 25.45 -8.34
N HIS A 15 -2.02 24.70 -7.24
CA HIS A 15 -3.02 24.97 -6.19
C HIS A 15 -2.46 25.85 -5.06
N LEU A 16 -1.19 25.70 -4.72
CA LEU A 16 -0.58 26.38 -3.56
C LEU A 16 0.36 27.53 -3.96
N GLY A 17 0.68 27.69 -5.25
CA GLY A 17 1.66 28.68 -5.71
C GLY A 17 3.10 28.36 -5.31
N ILE A 18 3.38 27.12 -4.88
CA ILE A 18 4.70 26.69 -4.39
C ILE A 18 5.49 26.11 -5.56
N ALA A 19 6.58 26.77 -5.95
CA ALA A 19 7.31 26.44 -7.17
C ALA A 19 8.04 25.07 -7.12
N THR A 20 8.47 24.64 -5.93
CA THR A 20 9.21 23.40 -5.67
C THR A 20 8.88 22.86 -4.28
N LEU A 21 8.91 21.53 -4.12
CA LEU A 21 8.80 20.83 -2.84
C LEU A 21 10.18 20.40 -2.29
N GLU A 22 11.26 20.97 -2.81
CA GLU A 22 12.60 20.83 -2.26
C GLU A 22 12.82 21.87 -1.15
N THR A 23 13.37 21.43 -0.01
CA THR A 23 13.78 22.33 1.07
C THR A 23 14.96 23.18 0.60
N ARG A 24 14.84 24.50 0.78
CA ARG A 24 15.86 25.48 0.34
C ARG A 24 16.62 26.13 1.50
N HIS A 25 16.27 25.77 2.74
CA HIS A 25 16.84 26.30 3.97
C HIS A 25 16.76 27.83 4.05
N SER A 26 15.62 28.38 3.66
CA SER A 26 15.34 29.82 3.70
C SER A 26 13.88 30.07 4.03
N ASP A 27 13.62 30.85 5.09
CA ASP A 27 12.26 31.07 5.58
C ASP A 27 11.31 31.59 4.49
N SER A 28 11.72 32.63 3.76
CA SER A 28 10.93 33.22 2.66
C SER A 28 10.69 32.28 1.48
N LEU A 29 11.46 31.21 1.39
CA LEU A 29 11.43 30.25 0.29
C LEU A 29 10.74 28.93 0.67
N ASP A 30 10.70 28.59 1.96
CA ASP A 30 10.19 27.32 2.46
C ASP A 30 8.87 27.47 3.24
N PHE A 31 8.55 28.67 3.72
CA PHE A 31 7.29 28.95 4.43
C PHE A 31 6.35 29.76 3.54
N HIS A 32 5.11 29.30 3.44
CA HIS A 32 4.09 29.87 2.58
C HIS A 32 2.79 30.05 3.35
N ASP A 33 2.22 31.25 3.31
CA ASP A 33 0.85 31.49 3.73
C ASP A 33 -0.10 31.02 2.61
N VAL A 34 -0.90 30.00 2.89
CA VAL A 34 -1.85 29.41 1.95
C VAL A 34 -3.24 29.40 2.56
N ALA A 35 -4.25 29.68 1.75
CA ALA A 35 -5.61 29.61 2.22
C ALA A 35 -6.06 28.15 2.38
N VAL A 36 -6.92 27.88 3.37
CA VAL A 36 -7.40 26.52 3.66
C VAL A 36 -8.12 25.85 2.48
N TRP A 37 -8.80 26.63 1.64
CA TRP A 37 -9.45 26.10 0.42
C TRP A 37 -8.44 25.71 -0.68
N GLN A 38 -7.27 26.36 -0.73
CA GLN A 38 -6.18 25.94 -1.63
C GLN A 38 -5.56 24.63 -1.15
N VAL A 39 -5.42 24.46 0.16
CA VAL A 39 -4.97 23.19 0.76
C VAL A 39 -5.96 22.08 0.43
N GLU A 40 -7.25 22.31 0.62
CA GLU A 40 -8.30 21.34 0.25
C GLU A 40 -8.22 20.96 -1.24
N ALA A 41 -8.15 21.95 -2.14
CA ALA A 41 -8.04 21.71 -3.58
C ALA A 41 -6.78 20.90 -3.94
N ALA A 42 -5.62 21.23 -3.34
CA ALA A 42 -4.37 20.50 -3.57
C ALA A 42 -4.46 19.04 -3.09
N LEU A 43 -5.09 18.78 -1.95
CA LEU A 43 -5.27 17.43 -1.40
C LEU A 43 -6.22 16.60 -2.26
N ILE A 44 -7.32 17.18 -2.73
CA ILE A 44 -8.24 16.52 -3.68
C ILE A 44 -7.50 16.16 -4.97
N ALA A 45 -6.76 17.12 -5.54
CA ALA A 45 -5.98 16.88 -6.76
C ALA A 45 -4.91 15.78 -6.56
N ALA A 46 -4.24 15.74 -5.40
CA ALA A 46 -3.27 14.70 -5.08
C ALA A 46 -3.91 13.32 -4.95
N LEU A 47 -5.09 13.23 -4.32
CA LEU A 47 -5.84 11.98 -4.20
C LEU A 47 -6.28 11.45 -5.57
N ASP A 48 -6.85 12.31 -6.41
CA ASP A 48 -7.32 11.94 -7.75
C ASP A 48 -6.14 11.56 -8.66
N ALA A 49 -5.03 12.28 -8.59
CA ALA A 49 -3.82 11.95 -9.32
C ALA A 49 -3.21 10.60 -8.87
N GLY A 50 -3.31 10.30 -7.57
CA GLY A 50 -2.95 9.00 -7.00
C GLY A 50 -3.84 7.86 -7.52
N ARG A 51 -5.17 8.07 -7.53
CA ARG A 51 -6.15 7.11 -8.09
C ARG A 51 -5.93 6.86 -9.57
N ASN A 52 -5.65 7.89 -10.36
CA ASN A 52 -5.37 7.77 -11.79
C ASN A 52 -4.03 7.08 -12.08
N THR A 53 -3.10 7.11 -11.13
CA THR A 53 -1.82 6.40 -11.26
C THR A 53 -1.96 4.92 -10.89
N ALA A 54 -2.81 4.59 -9.92
CA ALA A 54 -3.21 3.20 -9.61
C ALA A 54 -4.14 2.61 -10.68
N SER A 55 -4.89 3.47 -11.37
CA SER A 55 -5.67 3.13 -12.56
C SER A 55 -4.74 3.09 -13.77
N GLN A 56 -3.91 2.04 -13.89
CA GLN A 56 -3.57 1.58 -15.23
C GLN A 56 -4.88 1.40 -16.02
N PRO A 57 -4.89 1.69 -17.34
CA PRO A 57 -6.12 1.65 -18.12
C PRO A 57 -6.84 0.32 -17.84
N PRO A 58 -8.18 0.31 -17.77
CA PRO A 58 -8.90 -0.94 -17.59
C PRO A 58 -8.40 -1.88 -18.68
N HIS A 59 -7.63 -2.89 -18.26
CA HIS A 59 -7.24 -3.97 -19.15
C HIS A 59 -8.54 -4.41 -19.81
N GLN A 60 -8.55 -4.37 -21.14
CA GLN A 60 -9.68 -4.75 -21.98
C GLN A 60 -10.39 -5.93 -21.33
N ARG A 61 -11.70 -5.76 -21.06
CA ARG A 61 -12.52 -6.73 -20.33
C ARG A 61 -12.20 -8.12 -20.83
N THR A 62 -11.42 -8.85 -20.05
CA THR A 62 -11.27 -10.28 -20.22
C THR A 62 -12.45 -10.86 -19.46
N GLU A 63 -13.19 -11.81 -20.03
CA GLU A 63 -14.45 -12.35 -19.49
C GLU A 63 -14.25 -13.21 -18.21
N GLY A 64 -13.49 -12.74 -17.23
CA GLY A 64 -13.22 -13.45 -15.98
C GLY A 64 -12.73 -12.52 -14.87
N PRO A 65 -12.63 -13.05 -13.63
CA PRO A 65 -12.14 -12.27 -12.50
C PRO A 65 -10.72 -11.77 -12.74
N VAL A 66 -10.44 -10.54 -12.26
CA VAL A 66 -9.11 -9.93 -12.33
C VAL A 66 -8.12 -10.82 -11.56
N ARG A 67 -6.96 -11.09 -12.16
CA ARG A 67 -5.90 -11.84 -11.48
C ARG A 67 -5.20 -10.97 -10.45
N PHE A 68 -4.72 -11.59 -9.38
CA PHE A 68 -3.84 -10.89 -8.45
C PHE A 68 -2.55 -10.43 -9.15
N ASP A 69 -2.13 -9.20 -8.91
CA ASP A 69 -0.91 -8.61 -9.48
C ASP A 69 0.30 -8.70 -8.52
N ALA A 70 0.04 -8.97 -7.24
CA ALA A 70 1.04 -9.24 -6.21
C ALA A 70 0.52 -10.22 -5.16
N TYR A 71 1.43 -10.78 -4.37
CA TYR A 71 1.13 -11.70 -3.28
C TYR A 71 1.97 -11.36 -2.05
N GLU A 72 1.40 -11.58 -0.87
CA GLU A 72 2.05 -11.35 0.41
C GLU A 72 1.74 -12.51 1.36
N ILE A 73 2.75 -13.04 2.04
CA ILE A 73 2.60 -14.06 3.08
C ILE A 73 2.92 -13.40 4.41
N GLN A 74 1.94 -13.36 5.32
CA GLN A 74 2.03 -12.64 6.57
C GLN A 74 1.86 -13.58 7.78
N PRO A 75 2.75 -13.52 8.78
CA PRO A 75 2.53 -14.17 10.07
C PRO A 75 1.39 -13.48 10.83
N CYS A 76 0.46 -14.27 11.36
CA CYS A 76 -0.73 -13.78 12.03
C CYS A 76 -0.92 -14.45 13.39
N ARG A 77 -1.41 -13.66 14.34
CA ARG A 77 -1.78 -14.10 15.69
C ARG A 77 -3.26 -13.84 15.93
N ARG A 78 -3.93 -14.79 16.57
CA ARG A 78 -5.34 -14.69 16.95
C ARG A 78 -5.43 -14.28 18.41
N TYR A 79 -6.18 -13.22 18.65
CA TYR A 79 -6.53 -12.77 19.98
C TYR A 79 -8.01 -13.03 20.23
N LEU A 80 -8.33 -13.36 21.48
CA LEU A 80 -9.70 -13.39 21.97
C LEU A 80 -10.02 -12.04 22.58
N ASP A 81 -11.22 -11.54 22.32
CA ASP A 81 -11.72 -10.38 23.05
C ASP A 81 -11.93 -10.78 24.52
N MET A 82 -11.35 -10.00 25.43
CA MET A 82 -11.37 -10.29 26.86
C MET A 82 -12.76 -10.06 27.47
N ASP A 83 -13.52 -9.14 26.89
CA ASP A 83 -14.87 -8.78 27.33
C ASP A 83 -15.92 -9.66 26.61
N GLU A 84 -15.62 -10.10 25.38
CA GLU A 84 -16.46 -10.99 24.59
C GLU A 84 -15.71 -12.24 24.07
N PRO A 85 -15.51 -13.29 24.88
CA PRO A 85 -14.62 -14.42 24.56
C PRO A 85 -14.95 -15.21 23.28
N GLN A 86 -16.17 -15.11 22.78
CA GLN A 86 -16.60 -15.68 21.50
C GLN A 86 -16.14 -14.88 20.27
N VAL A 87 -15.67 -13.65 20.48
CA VAL A 87 -15.14 -12.77 19.45
C VAL A 87 -13.63 -12.94 19.41
N SER A 88 -13.10 -13.23 18.22
CA SER A 88 -11.66 -13.26 17.99
C SER A 88 -11.30 -12.29 16.88
N PHE A 89 -10.17 -11.61 17.03
CA PHE A 89 -9.58 -10.80 15.98
C PHE A 89 -8.17 -11.31 15.65
N VAL A 90 -7.71 -10.99 14.44
CA VAL A 90 -6.43 -11.45 13.90
C VAL A 90 -5.59 -10.23 13.55
N GLU A 91 -4.33 -10.23 14.00
CA GLU A 91 -3.38 -9.17 13.67
C GLU A 91 -2.10 -9.74 13.07
N PRO A 92 -1.39 -8.96 12.23
CA PRO A 92 0.01 -9.23 11.89
C PRO A 92 0.87 -9.32 13.15
N CYS A 93 1.84 -10.22 13.18
CA CYS A 93 2.76 -10.37 14.31
C CYS A 93 4.19 -10.67 13.87
N GLU A 94 5.12 -10.87 14.81
CA GLU A 94 6.43 -11.41 14.48
C GLU A 94 6.33 -12.90 14.10
N PRO A 95 7.18 -13.43 13.20
CA PRO A 95 7.14 -14.83 12.78
C PRO A 95 7.22 -15.85 13.93
N SER A 96 7.93 -15.51 15.01
CA SER A 96 8.06 -16.37 16.20
C SER A 96 6.81 -16.43 17.06
N GLU A 97 5.87 -15.51 16.86
CA GLU A 97 4.63 -15.39 17.62
C GLU A 97 3.41 -15.82 16.80
N ALA A 98 3.63 -16.27 15.56
CA ALA A 98 2.58 -16.62 14.63
C ALA A 98 1.81 -17.87 15.08
N ASP A 99 0.49 -17.74 15.18
CA ASP A 99 -0.40 -18.89 15.30
C ASP A 99 -0.62 -19.54 13.93
N PHE A 100 -0.60 -18.75 12.86
CA PHE A 100 -0.73 -19.19 11.47
C PHE A 100 -0.17 -18.14 10.50
N TRP A 101 -0.16 -18.46 9.21
CA TRP A 101 0.33 -17.64 8.11
C TRP A 101 -0.76 -17.44 7.08
N THR A 102 -1.11 -16.19 6.78
CA THR A 102 -2.10 -15.88 5.74
C THR A 102 -1.39 -15.54 4.42
N LEU A 103 -1.80 -16.19 3.33
CA LEU A 103 -1.43 -15.78 1.97
C LEU A 103 -2.49 -14.81 1.44
N TYR A 104 -2.06 -13.61 1.07
CA TYR A 104 -2.87 -12.58 0.43
C TYR A 104 -2.54 -12.46 -1.05
N GLY A 105 -3.57 -12.20 -1.86
CA GLY A 105 -3.43 -11.71 -3.23
C GLY A 105 -3.88 -10.26 -3.34
N HIS A 106 -3.11 -9.41 -4.00
CA HIS A 106 -3.48 -8.01 -4.25
C HIS A 106 -4.31 -7.90 -5.53
N ILE A 107 -5.49 -7.29 -5.43
CA ILE A 107 -6.38 -7.00 -6.54
C ILE A 107 -6.15 -5.54 -6.95
N PRO A 108 -5.74 -5.28 -8.21
CA PRO A 108 -5.49 -3.93 -8.70
C PRO A 108 -6.66 -2.98 -8.44
N GLY A 109 -6.45 -1.96 -7.60
CA GLY A 109 -7.46 -0.95 -7.28
C GLY A 109 -8.50 -1.34 -6.22
N GLU A 110 -8.50 -2.59 -5.74
CA GLU A 110 -9.48 -3.09 -4.74
C GLU A 110 -8.82 -3.49 -3.40
N GLY A 111 -7.48 -3.64 -3.36
CA GLY A 111 -6.75 -3.94 -2.12
C GLY A 111 -6.29 -5.39 -2.07
N VAL A 112 -6.42 -6.05 -0.91
CA VAL A 112 -5.95 -7.44 -0.71
C VAL A 112 -7.09 -8.38 -0.39
N GLN A 113 -6.98 -9.62 -0.86
CA GLN A 113 -7.87 -10.73 -0.54
C GLN A 113 -7.08 -11.85 0.15
N ALA A 114 -7.57 -12.34 1.28
CA ALA A 114 -7.04 -13.53 1.90
C ALA A 114 -7.37 -14.76 1.03
N ILE A 115 -6.33 -15.46 0.58
CA ILE A 115 -6.43 -16.69 -0.21
C ILE A 115 -6.57 -17.89 0.73
N GLY A 116 -5.87 -17.88 1.86
CA GLY A 116 -5.98 -18.90 2.89
C GLY A 116 -5.05 -18.68 4.07
N ASP A 117 -5.39 -19.32 5.18
CA ASP A 117 -4.61 -19.40 6.41
C ASP A 117 -3.95 -20.78 6.51
N PHE A 118 -2.68 -20.80 6.91
CA PHE A 118 -1.85 -22.01 6.94
C PHE A 118 -1.06 -22.11 8.23
N ASP A 119 -0.96 -23.31 8.80
CA ASP A 119 -0.22 -23.52 10.06
C ASP A 119 1.27 -23.17 9.96
N THR A 120 1.85 -23.17 8.75
CA THR A 120 3.27 -22.89 8.56
C THR A 120 3.52 -21.96 7.37
N ARG A 121 4.57 -21.13 7.48
CA ARG A 121 5.08 -20.30 6.37
C ARG A 121 5.34 -21.14 5.12
N GLN A 122 6.00 -22.29 5.30
CA GLN A 122 6.33 -23.18 4.19
C GLN A 122 5.07 -23.62 3.42
N HIS A 123 3.98 -23.96 4.12
CA HIS A 123 2.75 -24.37 3.45
C HIS A 123 2.13 -23.20 2.67
N ALA A 124 2.14 -21.98 3.20
CA ALA A 124 1.72 -20.79 2.48
C ALA A 124 2.57 -20.56 1.21
N GLU A 125 3.89 -20.74 1.30
CA GLU A 125 4.82 -20.61 0.17
C GLU A 125 4.59 -21.71 -0.89
N GLU A 126 4.28 -22.94 -0.49
CA GLU A 126 3.90 -24.02 -1.41
C GLU A 126 2.60 -23.71 -2.16
N VAL A 127 1.59 -23.17 -1.48
CA VAL A 127 0.34 -22.75 -2.13
C VAL A 127 0.59 -21.59 -3.08
N PHE A 128 1.38 -20.60 -2.70
CA PHE A 128 1.83 -19.54 -3.60
C PHE A 128 2.51 -20.11 -4.85
N ALA A 129 3.42 -21.08 -4.68
CA ALA A 129 4.13 -21.70 -5.80
C ALA A 129 3.18 -22.50 -6.71
N ARG A 130 2.17 -23.16 -6.16
CA ARG A 130 1.12 -23.84 -6.94
C ARG A 130 0.28 -22.84 -7.76
N ILE A 131 -0.01 -21.66 -7.22
CA ILE A 131 -0.80 -20.62 -7.90
C ILE A 131 0.02 -19.94 -9.01
N THR A 132 1.28 -19.61 -8.73
CA THR A 132 2.08 -18.72 -9.59
C THR A 132 3.11 -19.44 -10.46
N GLY A 133 3.44 -20.69 -10.14
CA GLY A 133 4.53 -21.46 -10.75
C GLY A 133 5.92 -20.95 -10.36
N ARG A 134 6.06 -20.14 -9.30
CA ARG A 134 7.33 -19.52 -8.87
C ARG A 134 7.57 -19.75 -7.37
N SER A 135 8.83 -19.77 -6.94
CA SER A 135 9.15 -19.72 -5.51
C SER A 135 8.83 -18.34 -4.93
N TYR A 136 8.32 -18.32 -3.70
CA TYR A 136 8.06 -17.07 -3.00
C TYR A 136 9.38 -16.39 -2.64
N ILE A 137 9.45 -15.07 -2.87
CA ILE A 137 10.57 -14.23 -2.45
C ILE A 137 9.96 -13.12 -1.63
N GLU A 138 10.34 -13.05 -0.37
CA GLU A 138 9.83 -12.03 0.54
C GLU A 138 10.19 -10.63 0.00
N PRO A 139 9.21 -9.70 -0.08
CA PRO A 139 9.51 -8.33 -0.47
C PRO A 139 10.57 -7.76 0.49
N SER A 140 11.68 -7.29 -0.06
CA SER A 140 12.73 -6.70 0.76
C SER A 140 12.16 -5.52 1.58
N HIS A 141 12.30 -5.59 2.91
CA HIS A 141 11.83 -4.59 3.89
C HIS A 141 12.43 -3.17 3.72
N ASN A 142 13.12 -2.89 2.61
CA ASN A 142 13.93 -1.69 2.43
C ASN A 142 13.26 -0.59 1.58
N SER A 143 11.93 -0.49 1.57
CA SER A 143 11.22 0.60 0.87
C SER A 143 10.31 1.46 1.74
N ARG A 144 10.28 1.24 3.07
CA ARG A 144 9.53 2.09 4.02
C ARG A 144 10.40 2.87 5.02
N ARG A 145 11.73 2.71 5.01
CA ARG A 145 12.63 3.62 5.74
C ARG A 145 13.07 4.71 4.80
N GLY A 146 12.52 5.90 5.03
CA GLY A 146 12.97 7.14 4.41
C GLY A 146 14.50 7.23 4.42
N ARG A 147 15.04 7.72 3.32
CA ARG A 147 16.42 8.15 3.20
C ARG A 147 16.46 9.44 2.41
N PRO A 148 17.47 10.26 2.72
CA PRO A 148 17.36 11.56 3.39
C PRO A 148 16.81 12.69 2.53
#